data_AF-B6V9W0-F1
#
_entry.id   AF-B6V9W0-F1
#
_cell.length_a   1.000
_cell.length_b   1.000
_cell.length_c   1.000
_cell.angle_alpha   90.00
_cell.angle_beta   90.00
_cell.angle_gamma   90.00
#
_symmetry.space_group_name_H-M   'P 1'
#
loop_
_entity.id
_entity.type
_entity.pdbx_description
1 polymer ?
#
loop_
_entity_poly.entity_id
_entity_poly.type
_entity_poly.pdbx_seq_one_letter_code
_entity_poly.pdbx_strand_id
1 'polypeptide(L)'
;VVAYASYVVHVLHILLMGKWDPVSLLEDKDFWTSSPTFASTISHALEAANALEQILHYDPDVSFMPYFFGIQLLQGSFLLLLIVERLQKEAGEGILKACEVVIRATESCVVTLNTEYQRNFRQVMRSAVAQARGRPVNHSEIRHRRKAVLALYRWTRNGTGLAL
;
A
#
# COMPACT_ATOMS: atom_id res chain seq x y z
N VAL A 1 -9.71 7.91 8.46
CA VAL A 1 -8.80 8.84 7.73
C VAL A 1 -7.57 9.21 8.56
N VAL A 2 -7.71 9.74 9.77
CA VAL A 2 -6.55 10.15 10.61
C VAL A 2 -5.57 8.98 10.82
N ALA A 3 -6.06 7.79 11.20
CA ALA A 3 -5.21 6.61 11.40
C ALA A 3 -4.40 6.22 10.13
N TYR A 4 -5.04 6.24 8.96
CA TYR A 4 -4.37 6.05 7.67
C TYR A 4 -3.28 7.10 7.41
N ALA A 5 -3.59 8.37 7.65
CA ALA A 5 -2.62 9.46 7.45
C ALA A 5 -1.44 9.33 8.43
N SER A 6 -1.69 9.05 9.71
CA SER A 6 -0.66 8.81 10.72
C SER A 6 0.25 7.65 10.33
N TYR A 7 -0.33 6.54 9.87
CA TYR A 7 0.44 5.39 9.39
C TYR A 7 1.40 5.80 8.26
N VAL A 8 0.87 6.47 7.22
CA VAL A 8 1.66 6.90 6.07
C VAL A 8 2.77 7.86 6.49
N VAL A 9 2.51 8.81 7.39
CA VAL A 9 3.54 9.75 7.88
C VAL A 9 4.68 8.99 8.57
N HIS A 10 4.36 7.99 9.41
CA HIS A 10 5.39 7.19 10.06
C HIS A 10 6.19 6.35 9.06
N VAL A 11 5.53 5.73 8.07
CA VAL A 11 6.22 4.99 7.00
C VAL A 11 7.11 5.90 6.17
N LEU A 12 6.66 7.10 5.83
CA LEU A 12 7.48 8.08 5.10
C LEU A 12 8.73 8.48 5.90
N HIS A 13 8.61 8.65 7.22
CA HIS A 13 9.77 8.91 8.06
C HIS A 13 10.74 7.73 8.08
N ILE A 14 10.22 6.49 8.17
CA ILE A 14 11.03 5.27 8.11
C ILE A 14 11.81 5.19 6.80
N LEU A 15 11.15 5.47 5.68
CA LEU A 15 11.78 5.47 4.35
C LEU A 15 12.76 6.61 4.17
N LEU A 16 12.52 7.78 4.78
CA LEU A 16 13.43 8.91 4.70
C LEU A 16 14.72 8.68 5.49
N MET A 17 14.62 8.07 6.67
CA MET A 17 15.74 7.90 7.59
C MET A 17 16.45 6.54 7.46
N GLY A 18 15.76 5.56 6.91
CA GLY A 18 16.25 4.20 6.69
C GLY A 18 16.58 3.91 5.23
N LYS A 19 16.54 2.62 4.91
CA LYS A 19 16.85 2.12 3.56
C LYS A 19 15.57 1.68 2.86
N TRP A 20 15.50 2.01 1.58
CA TRP A 20 14.37 1.66 0.72
C TRP A 20 14.43 0.21 0.24
N ASP A 21 15.64 -0.32 0.09
CA ASP A 21 15.88 -1.69 -0.33
C ASP A 21 15.92 -2.63 0.89
N PRO A 22 15.01 -3.62 0.99
CA PRO A 22 14.95 -4.51 2.14
C PRO A 22 16.19 -5.41 2.26
N VAL A 23 16.88 -5.76 1.18
CA VAL A 23 18.12 -6.55 1.24
C VAL A 23 19.23 -5.72 1.90
N SER A 24 19.44 -4.50 1.42
CA SER A 24 20.41 -3.56 2.00
C SER A 24 20.09 -3.21 3.45
N LEU A 25 18.81 -3.18 3.83
CA LEU A 25 18.33 -3.00 5.19
C LEU A 25 18.70 -4.19 6.09
N LEU A 26 18.49 -5.42 5.62
CA LEU A 26 18.77 -6.64 6.38
C LEU A 26 20.28 -6.92 6.53
N GLU A 27 21.04 -6.79 5.44
CA GLU A 27 22.48 -7.02 5.44
C GLU A 27 23.24 -5.98 6.29
N ASP A 28 22.75 -4.73 6.32
CA ASP A 28 23.28 -3.65 7.18
C ASP A 28 24.81 -3.44 7.08
N LYS A 29 25.37 -3.57 5.87
CA LYS A 29 26.83 -3.51 5.63
C LYS A 29 27.50 -2.21 6.06
N ASP A 30 26.74 -1.12 6.15
CA ASP A 30 27.17 0.21 6.59
C ASP A 30 26.93 0.47 8.08
N PHE A 31 26.48 -0.54 8.84
CA PHE A 31 26.17 -0.44 10.27
C PHE A 31 25.13 0.63 10.61
N TRP A 32 24.18 0.88 9.70
CA TRP A 32 23.07 1.81 9.95
C TRP A 32 22.28 1.45 11.21
N THR A 33 22.15 0.17 11.58
CA THR A 33 21.48 -0.23 12.84
C THR A 33 22.18 0.27 14.11
N SER A 34 23.44 0.70 14.02
CA SER A 34 24.18 1.31 15.14
C SER A 34 24.06 2.83 15.18
N SER A 35 23.34 3.44 14.22
CA SER A 35 23.17 4.89 14.12
C SER A 35 22.10 5.43 15.08
N PRO A 36 22.17 6.71 15.49
CA PRO A 36 21.09 7.37 16.23
C PRO A 36 19.76 7.39 15.46
N THR A 37 19.84 7.43 14.13
CA THR A 37 18.66 7.43 13.26
C THR A 37 17.88 6.14 13.35
N PHE A 38 18.55 4.99 13.58
CA PHE A 38 17.88 3.70 13.75
C PHE A 38 16.90 3.71 14.94
N ALA A 39 17.33 4.20 16.10
CA ALA A 39 16.49 4.27 17.30
C ALA A 39 15.21 5.10 17.09
N SER A 40 15.31 6.25 16.41
CA SER A 40 14.13 7.05 16.01
C SER A 40 13.21 6.25 15.08
N THR A 41 13.78 5.50 14.14
CA THR A 41 13.04 4.70 13.16
C THR A 41 12.24 3.57 13.83
N ILE A 42 12.78 2.95 14.88
CA ILE A 42 12.07 1.94 15.70
C ILE A 42 10.82 2.56 16.34
N SER A 43 10.94 3.73 16.98
CA SER A 43 9.81 4.40 17.61
C SER A 43 8.69 4.67 16.59
N HIS A 44 9.05 5.14 15.39
CA HIS A 44 8.08 5.35 14.32
C HIS A 44 7.44 4.05 13.81
N ALA A 45 8.14 2.92 13.80
CA ALA A 45 7.54 1.64 13.42
C ALA A 45 6.51 1.15 14.46
N LEU A 46 6.77 1.38 15.75
CA LEU A 46 5.80 1.08 16.80
C LEU A 46 4.56 1.98 16.71
N GLU A 47 4.74 3.29 16.47
CA GLU A 47 3.62 4.20 16.27
C GLU A 47 2.84 3.91 14.96
N ALA A 48 3.53 3.45 13.91
CA ALA A 48 2.88 2.95 12.71
C ALA A 48 2.01 1.72 13.01
N ALA A 49 2.49 0.78 13.84
CA ALA A 49 1.69 -0.36 14.27
C ALA A 49 0.48 0.07 15.13
N ASN A 50 0.62 1.06 16.01
CA ASN A 50 -0.51 1.65 16.74
C ASN A 50 -1.54 2.24 15.77
N ALA A 51 -1.09 3.00 14.76
CA ALA A 51 -1.97 3.53 13.72
C ALA A 51 -2.66 2.41 12.92
N LEU A 52 -1.97 1.30 12.63
CA LEU A 52 -2.56 0.12 12.01
C LEU A 52 -3.62 -0.55 12.88
N GLU A 53 -3.39 -0.64 14.19
CA GLU A 53 -4.38 -1.18 15.13
C GLU A 53 -5.67 -0.35 15.10
N GLN A 54 -5.53 0.98 15.05
CA GLN A 54 -6.67 1.88 14.85
C GLN A 54 -7.33 1.70 13.48
N ILE A 55 -6.55 1.52 12.41
CA ILE A 55 -7.10 1.22 11.07
C ILE A 55 -7.94 -0.05 11.12
N LEU A 56 -7.41 -1.15 11.65
CA LEU A 56 -8.13 -2.42 11.74
C LEU A 56 -9.36 -2.35 12.64
N HIS A 57 -9.35 -1.48 13.66
CA HIS A 57 -10.52 -1.25 14.50
C HIS A 57 -11.67 -0.58 13.72
N TYR A 58 -11.36 0.38 12.85
CA TYR A 58 -12.37 1.15 12.10
C TYR A 58 -12.66 0.63 10.69
N ASP A 59 -11.72 -0.11 10.09
CA ASP A 59 -11.75 -0.65 8.72
C ASP A 59 -11.02 -1.99 8.68
N PRO A 60 -11.63 -3.06 9.22
CA PRO A 60 -10.99 -4.37 9.39
C PRO A 60 -10.61 -5.04 8.06
N ASP A 61 -11.29 -4.68 6.97
CA ASP A 61 -11.03 -5.19 5.62
C ASP A 61 -10.02 -4.33 4.84
N VAL A 62 -9.53 -3.24 5.46
CA VAL A 62 -8.57 -2.29 4.86
C VAL A 62 -9.09 -1.75 3.52
N SER A 63 -10.39 -1.48 3.48
CA SER A 63 -11.17 -1.16 2.29
C SER A 63 -11.14 0.31 1.90
N PHE A 64 -10.68 1.19 2.78
CA PHE A 64 -10.70 2.64 2.58
C PHE A 64 -9.72 3.12 1.51
N MET A 65 -8.51 2.54 1.46
CA MET A 65 -7.47 2.90 0.48
C MET A 65 -6.67 1.68 -0.03
N PRO A 66 -7.32 0.58 -0.44
CA PRO A 66 -6.67 -0.72 -0.65
C PRO A 66 -5.48 -0.64 -1.62
N TYR A 67 -5.62 0.12 -2.72
CA TYR A 67 -4.60 0.26 -3.77
C TYR A 67 -3.35 1.03 -3.37
N PHE A 68 -3.51 2.09 -2.57
CA PHE A 68 -2.37 2.89 -2.13
C PHE A 68 -1.76 2.28 -0.87
N PHE A 69 -2.61 1.78 0.00
CA PHE A 69 -2.22 1.36 1.33
C PHE A 69 -1.42 0.06 1.33
N GLY A 70 -1.73 -0.91 0.47
CA GLY A 70 -0.99 -2.17 0.42
C GLY A 70 0.51 -2.00 0.20
N ILE A 71 0.91 -1.03 -0.63
CA ILE A 71 2.33 -0.70 -0.86
C ILE A 71 2.95 -0.08 0.39
N GLN A 72 2.26 0.88 1.02
CA GLN A 72 2.74 1.54 2.23
C GLN A 72 2.84 0.54 3.40
N LEU A 73 1.88 -0.38 3.50
CA LEU A 73 1.83 -1.44 4.49
C LEU A 73 3.07 -2.33 4.41
N LEU A 74 3.40 -2.78 3.21
CA LEU A 74 4.59 -3.59 2.95
C LEU A 74 5.87 -2.81 3.27
N GLN A 75 5.98 -1.56 2.81
CA GLN A 75 7.16 -0.73 3.08
C GLN A 75 7.39 -0.49 4.58
N GLY A 76 6.32 -0.24 5.34
CA GLY A 76 6.40 -0.07 6.79
C GLY A 76 6.77 -1.34 7.55
N SER A 77 6.49 -2.52 6.99
CA SER A 77 6.74 -3.81 7.65
C SER A 77 8.21 -4.24 7.68
N PHE A 78 9.05 -3.78 6.74
CA PHE A 78 10.42 -4.29 6.58
C PHE A 78 11.31 -4.00 7.80
N LEU A 79 11.12 -2.85 8.46
CA LEU A 79 11.90 -2.53 9.65
C LEU A 79 11.54 -3.45 10.82
N LEU A 80 10.26 -3.74 11.03
CA LEU A 80 9.82 -4.67 12.08
C LEU A 80 10.34 -6.08 11.80
N LEU A 81 10.37 -6.50 10.53
CA LEU A 81 10.99 -7.76 10.10
C LEU A 81 12.48 -7.82 10.47
N LEU A 82 13.25 -6.77 10.15
CA LEU A 82 14.67 -6.68 10.56
C LEU A 82 14.82 -6.80 12.08
N ILE A 83 14.04 -6.03 12.85
CA ILE A 83 14.16 -5.98 14.31
C ILE A 83 13.86 -7.35 14.93
N VAL A 84 12.76 -8.01 14.51
CA VAL A 84 12.39 -9.32 15.05
C VAL A 84 13.38 -10.41 14.63
N GLU A 85 13.94 -10.33 13.40
CA GLU A 85 14.95 -11.27 12.94
C GLU A 85 16.27 -11.14 13.71
N ARG A 86 16.66 -9.93 14.10
CA ARG A 86 17.88 -9.69 14.89
C ARG A 86 17.73 -10.01 16.37
N LEU A 87 16.62 -9.61 16.99
CA LEU A 87 16.39 -9.84 18.41
C LEU A 87 15.94 -11.28 18.69
N GLN A 88 15.21 -11.91 17.76
CA GLN A 88 14.69 -13.27 17.91
C GLN A 88 14.00 -13.48 19.26
N LYS A 89 14.53 -14.37 20.11
CA LYS A 89 13.99 -14.69 21.44
C LYS A 89 14.08 -13.53 22.43
N GLU A 90 14.88 -12.52 22.13
CA GLU A 90 15.07 -11.32 22.94
C GLU A 90 14.13 -10.18 22.52
N ALA A 91 13.27 -10.39 21.51
CA ALA A 91 12.30 -9.41 21.09
C ALA A 91 11.25 -9.17 22.19
N GLY A 92 11.14 -7.92 22.65
CA GLY A 92 10.16 -7.53 23.67
C GLY A 92 8.71 -7.61 23.16
N GLU A 93 7.77 -7.78 24.08
CA GLU A 93 6.34 -7.94 23.79
C GLU A 93 5.76 -6.84 22.90
N GLY A 94 6.20 -5.59 23.05
CA GLY A 94 5.74 -4.48 22.22
C GLY A 94 6.08 -4.63 20.74
N ILE A 95 7.27 -5.18 20.43
CA ILE A 95 7.69 -5.45 19.04
C ILE A 95 6.88 -6.62 18.48
N LEU A 96 6.69 -7.68 19.27
CA LEU A 96 5.89 -8.84 18.87
C LEU A 96 4.44 -8.45 18.57
N LYS A 97 3.81 -7.65 19.44
CA LYS A 97 2.47 -7.10 19.22
C LYS A 97 2.40 -6.26 17.93
N ALA A 98 3.40 -5.43 17.69
CA ALA A 98 3.47 -4.62 16.47
C ALA A 98 3.51 -5.50 15.20
N CYS A 99 4.33 -6.56 15.21
CA CYS A 99 4.40 -7.55 14.14
C CYS A 99 3.05 -8.25 13.92
N GLU A 100 2.36 -8.67 14.98
CA GLU A 100 1.04 -9.32 14.89
C GLU A 100 -0.03 -8.40 14.25
N VAL A 101 -0.02 -7.10 14.59
CA VAL A 101 -0.91 -6.11 13.97
C VAL A 101 -0.62 -5.98 12.47
N VAL A 102 0.66 -5.93 12.08
CA VAL A 102 1.08 -5.86 10.67
C VAL A 102 0.67 -7.10 9.88
N ILE A 103 0.82 -8.29 10.47
CA ILE A 103 0.38 -9.56 9.86
C ILE A 103 -1.11 -9.51 9.55
N ARG A 104 -1.95 -9.19 10.56
CA ARG A 104 -3.41 -9.09 10.38
C ARG A 104 -3.80 -8.07 9.30
N ALA A 105 -3.16 -6.90 9.30
CA ALA A 105 -3.42 -5.89 8.27
C ALA A 105 -3.04 -6.38 6.86
N THR A 106 -1.95 -7.15 6.75
CA THR A 106 -1.49 -7.67 5.46
C THR A 106 -2.46 -8.73 4.94
N GLU A 107 -2.94 -9.62 5.79
CA GLU A 107 -3.94 -10.63 5.45
C GLU A 107 -5.24 -9.98 4.94
N SER A 108 -5.76 -8.98 5.64
CA SER A 108 -6.92 -8.21 5.20
C SER A 108 -6.67 -7.50 3.85
N CYS A 109 -5.48 -6.95 3.64
CA CYS A 109 -5.16 -6.20 2.43
C CYS A 109 -5.04 -7.08 1.16
N VAL A 110 -4.53 -8.31 1.28
CA VAL A 110 -4.32 -9.24 0.15
C VAL A 110 -5.63 -9.65 -0.51
N VAL A 111 -6.70 -9.82 0.27
CA VAL A 111 -8.03 -10.21 -0.23
C VAL A 111 -8.66 -9.11 -1.12
N THR A 112 -8.23 -7.85 -0.98
CA THR A 112 -8.92 -6.68 -1.53
C THR A 112 -8.34 -6.19 -2.87
N LEU A 113 -7.21 -6.72 -3.36
CA LEU A 113 -6.42 -6.13 -4.46
C LEU A 113 -6.49 -6.88 -5.82
N ASN A 114 -7.61 -6.79 -6.55
CA ASN A 114 -7.64 -7.11 -7.99
C ASN A 114 -7.45 -5.83 -8.84
N THR A 115 -6.43 -5.78 -9.70
CA THR A 115 -5.99 -4.56 -10.42
C THR A 115 -6.45 -4.48 -11.89
N GLU A 116 -7.41 -5.31 -12.29
CA GLU A 116 -7.88 -5.38 -13.68
C GLU A 116 -8.44 -4.04 -14.21
N TYR A 117 -9.11 -3.27 -13.35
CA TYR A 117 -9.70 -1.98 -13.73
C TYR A 117 -8.67 -0.91 -14.11
N GLN A 118 -7.52 -0.84 -13.41
CA GLN A 118 -6.44 0.11 -13.76
C GLN A 118 -5.90 -0.17 -15.16
N ARG A 119 -5.79 -1.45 -15.54
CA ARG A 119 -5.36 -1.87 -16.88
C ARG A 119 -6.38 -1.44 -17.93
N ASN A 120 -7.67 -1.62 -17.65
CA ASN A 120 -8.76 -1.22 -18.55
C ASN A 120 -8.83 0.30 -18.73
N PHE A 121 -8.71 1.07 -17.64
CA PHE A 121 -8.67 2.54 -17.71
C PHE A 121 -7.46 3.04 -18.50
N ARG A 122 -6.26 2.51 -18.24
CA ARG A 122 -5.04 2.84 -18.99
C ARG A 122 -5.22 2.62 -20.49
N GLN A 123 -5.84 1.51 -20.90
CA GLN A 123 -6.08 1.24 -22.32
C GLN A 123 -7.05 2.25 -22.95
N VAL A 124 -8.13 2.60 -22.24
CA VAL A 124 -9.10 3.62 -22.67
C VAL A 124 -8.42 4.99 -22.84
N MET A 125 -7.61 5.40 -21.87
CA MET A 125 -6.90 6.68 -21.89
C MET A 125 -5.86 6.72 -23.02
N ARG A 126 -5.09 5.65 -23.22
CA ARG A 126 -4.13 5.55 -24.35
C ARG A 126 -4.82 5.66 -25.69
N SER A 127 -5.98 5.01 -25.84
CA SER A 127 -6.79 5.12 -27.06
C SER A 127 -7.31 6.55 -27.26
N ALA A 128 -7.75 7.23 -26.21
CA ALA A 128 -8.21 8.62 -26.27
C ALA A 128 -7.10 9.58 -26.72
N VAL A 129 -5.92 9.44 -26.13
CA VAL A 129 -4.74 10.24 -26.50
C VAL A 129 -4.31 9.94 -27.93
N ALA A 130 -4.31 8.67 -28.37
CA ALA A 130 -3.98 8.31 -29.75
C ALA A 130 -4.94 8.97 -30.76
N GLN A 131 -6.23 8.96 -30.47
CA GLN A 131 -7.24 9.61 -31.28
C GLN A 131 -7.09 11.14 -31.29
N ALA A 132 -6.87 11.76 -30.13
CA ALA A 132 -6.66 13.20 -30.02
C ALA A 132 -5.41 13.66 -30.77
N ARG A 133 -4.40 12.79 -30.90
CA ARG A 133 -3.19 13.01 -31.70
C ARG A 133 -3.36 12.66 -33.19
N GLY A 134 -4.59 12.42 -33.65
CA GLY A 134 -4.88 12.18 -35.07
C GLY A 134 -4.43 10.82 -35.60
N ARG A 135 -4.10 9.85 -34.74
CA ARG A 135 -3.77 8.50 -35.21
C ARG A 135 -5.02 7.84 -35.80
N PRO A 136 -4.91 7.11 -36.92
CA PRO A 136 -6.03 6.35 -37.45
C PRO A 136 -6.35 5.23 -36.46
N VAL A 137 -7.55 5.27 -35.89
CA VAL A 137 -8.02 4.25 -34.95
C VAL A 137 -9.48 3.95 -35.25
N ASN A 138 -9.87 2.67 -35.16
CA ASN A 138 -11.25 2.26 -35.48
C ASN A 138 -12.24 2.90 -34.50
N HIS A 139 -12.92 3.96 -34.95
CA HIS A 139 -13.72 4.83 -34.09
C HIS A 139 -14.91 4.13 -33.44
N SER A 140 -15.53 3.15 -34.11
CA SER A 140 -16.70 2.42 -33.60
C SER A 140 -16.31 1.46 -32.49
N GLU A 141 -15.27 0.66 -32.71
CA GLU A 141 -14.75 -0.32 -31.75
C GLU A 141 -14.23 0.35 -30.48
N ILE A 142 -13.49 1.46 -30.63
CA ILE A 142 -13.01 2.25 -29.50
C ILE A 142 -14.15 2.90 -28.74
N ARG A 143 -15.12 3.49 -29.43
CA ARG A 143 -16.27 4.11 -28.77
C ARG A 143 -17.07 3.06 -27.99
N HIS A 144 -17.23 1.86 -28.54
CA HIS A 144 -17.90 0.76 -27.87
C HIS A 144 -17.12 0.26 -26.64
N ARG A 145 -15.81 0.03 -26.78
CA ARG A 145 -14.94 -0.42 -25.68
C ARG A 145 -14.80 0.63 -24.57
N ARG A 146 -14.70 1.92 -24.93
CA ARG A 146 -14.77 3.03 -23.96
C ARG A 146 -16.11 3.06 -23.24
N LYS A 147 -17.24 2.94 -23.96
CA LYS A 147 -18.57 2.87 -23.33
C LYS A 147 -18.69 1.66 -22.39
N ALA A 148 -18.18 0.49 -22.77
CA ALA A 148 -18.22 -0.72 -21.95
C ALA A 148 -17.38 -0.58 -20.67
N VAL A 149 -16.13 -0.10 -20.79
CA VAL A 149 -15.26 0.14 -19.63
C VAL A 149 -15.85 1.22 -18.74
N LEU A 150 -16.29 2.35 -19.29
CA LEU A 150 -16.92 3.43 -18.52
C LEU A 150 -18.26 3.01 -17.88
N ALA A 151 -18.96 2.03 -18.46
CA ALA A 151 -20.19 1.48 -17.88
C ALA A 151 -19.92 0.77 -16.55
N LEU A 152 -18.75 0.16 -16.35
CA LEU A 152 -18.32 -0.45 -15.08
C LEU A 152 -18.22 0.56 -13.93
N TYR A 153 -18.08 1.86 -14.25
CA TYR A 153 -17.98 2.94 -13.27
C TYR A 153 -19.28 3.72 -13.11
N ARG A 154 -20.40 3.28 -13.72
CA ARG A 154 -21.68 3.99 -13.62
C ARG A 154 -22.33 3.76 -12.26
N TRP A 155 -22.58 4.84 -11.53
CA TRP A 155 -23.49 4.88 -10.38
C TRP A 155 -24.95 4.93 -10.87
N THR A 156 -25.57 3.77 -11.12
CA THR A 156 -27.02 3.66 -11.37
C THR A 156 -27.60 2.57 -10.49
N ARG A 157 -28.94 2.46 -10.42
CA ARG A 157 -29.63 1.45 -9.58
C ARG A 157 -29.17 0.00 -9.84
N ASN A 158 -28.59 -0.28 -11.00
CA ASN A 158 -28.09 -1.60 -11.39
C ASN A 158 -26.55 -1.66 -11.52
N GLY A 159 -25.82 -0.63 -11.06
CA GLY A 159 -24.35 -0.55 -11.15
C GLY A 159 -23.71 -0.31 -9.78
N THR A 160 -22.54 -0.90 -9.56
CA THR A 160 -21.82 -0.85 -8.26
C THR A 160 -20.97 0.41 -8.10
N GLY A 161 -20.71 1.15 -9.19
CA GLY A 161 -19.88 2.36 -9.17
C GLY A 161 -18.40 2.13 -8.86
N LEU A 162 -18.04 0.86 -8.67
CA LEU A 162 -16.73 0.34 -8.41
C LEU A 162 -16.47 -0.65 -9.54
N ALA A 163 -15.30 -0.57 -10.17
CA ALA A 163 -14.94 -1.47 -11.27
C ALA A 163 -14.56 -2.87 -10.74
N LEU A 164 -15.54 -3.49 -10.10
CA LEU A 164 -15.56 -4.81 -9.49
C LEU A 164 -16.15 -5.83 -10.46
#